data_AF-A0A1Q7R175-F1
#
_entry.id   AF-A0A1Q7R175-F1
#
_cell.length_a   1.000
_cell.length_b   1.000
_cell.length_c   1.000
_cell.angle_alpha   90.00
_cell.angle_beta   90.00
_cell.angle_gamma   90.00
#
_symmetry.space_group_name_H-M   'P 1'
#
loop_
_entity.id
_entity.type
_entity.pdbx_description
1 polymer ?
#
loop_
_entity_poly.entity_id
_entity_poly.type
_entity_poly.pdbx_seq_one_letter_code
_entity_poly.pdbx_strand_id
1 'polypeptide(L)'
;MALNLIMLGPPGAGKGTQAERFARSRGIPRVSTGDILREAVQGGTDVGNRAKAIMDRGELVGDDVMIGIVRERLDRPDALAGFVLEGFPRTVAQASALDTIMDGRAPLIVVDIVVPEAELVRRLASRMICEDCGANAAMENPDGAAADSVVMPAASAAAPETVAAVPPVRWSSGAAKRR
;
A
#
# COMPACT_ATOMS: atom_id res chain seq x y z
N MET A 1 -13.01 -5.18 16.00
CA MET A 1 -11.57 -4.91 16.18
C MET A 1 -11.13 -4.05 15.02
N ALA A 2 -10.38 -2.98 15.27
CA ALA A 2 -9.79 -2.17 14.20
C ALA A 2 -8.78 -3.02 13.41
N LEU A 3 -8.75 -2.85 12.09
CA LEU A 3 -7.90 -3.65 11.20
C LEU A 3 -7.08 -2.74 10.28
N ASN A 4 -5.76 -2.82 10.42
CA ASN A 4 -4.82 -2.04 9.62
C ASN A 4 -4.11 -2.99 8.65
N LEU A 5 -4.19 -2.71 7.36
CA LEU A 5 -3.66 -3.55 6.30
C LEU A 5 -2.72 -2.76 5.40
N ILE A 6 -1.60 -3.37 5.00
CA ILE A 6 -0.73 -2.87 3.95
C ILE A 6 -0.72 -3.85 2.79
N MET A 7 -0.84 -3.30 1.58
CA MET A 7 -0.68 -4.04 0.33
C MET A 7 0.69 -3.73 -0.28
N LEU A 8 1.59 -4.71 -0.25
CA LEU A 8 2.89 -4.71 -0.92
C LEU A 8 2.85 -5.55 -2.20
N GLY A 9 3.87 -5.38 -3.03
CA GLY A 9 4.04 -6.08 -4.29
C GLY A 9 4.39 -5.14 -5.46
N PRO A 10 4.82 -5.69 -6.60
CA PRO A 10 5.29 -4.91 -7.74
C PRO A 10 4.16 -4.13 -8.45
N PRO A 11 4.48 -3.09 -9.24
CA PRO A 11 3.52 -2.46 -10.15
C PRO A 11 2.85 -3.51 -11.05
N GLY A 12 1.54 -3.39 -11.28
CA GLY A 12 0.78 -4.39 -12.07
C GLY A 12 0.31 -5.63 -11.28
N ALA A 13 0.74 -5.81 -10.03
CA ALA A 13 0.30 -6.94 -9.20
C ALA A 13 -1.20 -6.92 -8.83
N GLY A 14 -1.88 -5.79 -9.01
CA GLY A 14 -3.31 -5.64 -8.67
C GLY A 14 -3.59 -5.17 -7.24
N LYS A 15 -2.57 -4.63 -6.54
CA LYS A 15 -2.68 -4.08 -5.18
C LYS A 15 -3.87 -3.14 -5.01
N GLY A 16 -3.98 -2.10 -5.85
CA GLY A 16 -5.09 -1.13 -5.76
C GLY A 16 -6.45 -1.78 -5.92
N THR A 17 -6.60 -2.72 -6.86
CA THR A 17 -7.85 -3.47 -7.06
C THR A 17 -8.24 -4.28 -5.83
N GLN A 18 -7.28 -4.99 -5.22
CA GLN A 18 -7.54 -5.78 -4.01
C GLN A 18 -7.75 -4.89 -2.78
N ALA A 19 -6.99 -3.79 -2.66
CA ALA A 19 -7.14 -2.82 -1.60
C ALA A 19 -8.55 -2.21 -1.61
N GLU A 20 -9.04 -1.80 -2.77
CA GLU A 20 -10.39 -1.25 -2.96
C GLU A 20 -11.47 -2.26 -2.55
N ARG A 21 -11.36 -3.50 -3.04
CA ARG A 21 -12.31 -4.58 -2.71
C ARG A 21 -12.33 -4.87 -1.22
N PHE A 22 -11.17 -4.95 -0.59
CA PHE A 22 -11.03 -5.24 0.83
C PHE A 22 -11.58 -4.08 1.69
N ALA A 23 -11.14 -2.85 1.40
CA ALA A 23 -11.59 -1.64 2.08
C ALA A 23 -13.13 -1.54 2.08
N ARG A 24 -13.73 -1.69 0.90
CA ARG A 24 -15.20 -1.71 0.74
C ARG A 24 -15.87 -2.84 1.54
N SER A 25 -15.30 -4.05 1.52
CA SER A 25 -15.87 -5.19 2.26
C SER A 25 -15.83 -5.02 3.79
N ARG A 26 -14.94 -4.17 4.30
CA ARG A 26 -14.74 -3.91 5.74
C ARG A 26 -15.24 -2.55 6.20
N GLY A 27 -15.68 -1.68 5.28
CA GLY A 27 -16.12 -0.33 5.60
C GLY A 27 -15.00 0.55 6.17
N ILE A 28 -13.75 0.33 5.73
CA ILE A 28 -12.57 1.11 6.14
C ILE A 28 -12.00 1.86 4.93
N PRO A 29 -11.32 3.00 5.11
CA PRO A 29 -10.74 3.75 4.01
C PRO A 29 -9.60 2.99 3.31
N ARG A 30 -9.57 3.09 1.98
CA ARG A 30 -8.35 2.86 1.19
C ARG A 30 -7.51 4.13 1.22
N VAL A 31 -6.22 3.96 1.50
CA VAL A 31 -5.24 5.01 1.67
C VAL A 31 -4.13 4.76 0.64
N SER A 32 -4.16 5.50 -0.47
CA SER A 32 -3.15 5.38 -1.54
C SER A 32 -2.20 6.57 -1.49
N THR A 33 -0.89 6.34 -1.47
CA THR A 33 0.08 7.45 -1.44
C THR A 33 -0.05 8.40 -2.62
N GLY A 34 -0.42 7.90 -3.80
CA GLY A 34 -0.66 8.75 -4.96
C GLY A 34 -1.87 9.66 -4.80
N ASP A 35 -2.95 9.15 -4.20
CA ASP A 35 -4.19 9.91 -3.97
C ASP A 35 -3.97 10.97 -2.89
N ILE A 36 -3.35 10.60 -1.77
CA ILE A 36 -3.13 11.54 -0.66
C ILE A 36 -2.13 12.62 -1.07
N LEU A 37 -1.11 12.29 -1.87
CA LEU A 37 -0.19 13.29 -2.40
C LEU A 37 -0.92 14.32 -3.27
N ARG A 38 -1.79 13.85 -4.19
CA ARG A 38 -2.62 14.75 -5.02
C ARG A 38 -3.58 15.58 -4.18
N GLU A 39 -4.25 14.95 -3.20
CA GLU A 39 -5.16 15.62 -2.28
C GLU A 39 -4.44 16.70 -1.46
N ALA A 40 -3.27 16.38 -0.90
CA ALA A 40 -2.48 17.32 -0.11
C ALA A 40 -2.02 18.54 -0.92
N VAL A 41 -1.63 18.31 -2.18
CA VAL A 41 -1.27 19.38 -3.14
C VAL A 41 -2.49 20.23 -3.49
N GLN A 42 -3.63 19.62 -3.80
CA GLN A 42 -4.87 20.34 -4.12
C GLN A 42 -5.43 21.12 -2.92
N GLY A 43 -5.30 20.56 -1.72
CA GLY A 43 -5.75 21.17 -0.47
C GLY A 43 -4.81 22.24 0.07
N GLY A 44 -3.63 22.46 -0.53
CA GLY A 44 -2.70 23.51 -0.12
C GLY A 44 -2.11 23.33 1.29
N THR A 45 -2.04 22.09 1.79
CA THR A 45 -1.44 21.78 3.10
C THR A 45 0.05 22.12 3.12
N ASP A 46 0.64 22.37 4.29
CA ASP A 46 2.07 22.67 4.40
C ASP A 46 2.96 21.57 3.81
N VAL A 47 2.57 20.31 3.98
CA VAL A 47 3.28 19.16 3.38
C VAL A 47 3.02 19.08 1.88
N GLY A 48 1.78 19.33 1.44
CA GLY A 48 1.39 19.36 0.04
C GLY A 48 2.09 20.46 -0.77
N ASN A 49 2.25 21.66 -0.21
CA ASN A 49 2.96 22.77 -0.87
C ASN A 49 4.45 22.44 -1.07
N ARG A 50 5.08 21.80 -0.07
CA ARG A 50 6.45 21.30 -0.19
C ARG A 50 6.56 20.21 -1.27
N ALA A 51 5.64 19.24 -1.26
CA ALA A 51 5.58 18.19 -2.27
C ALA A 51 5.40 18.77 -3.68
N LYS A 52 4.47 19.72 -3.86
CA LYS A 52 4.22 20.40 -5.12
C LYS A 52 5.49 21.08 -5.64
N ALA A 53 6.19 21.83 -4.79
CA ALA A 53 7.42 22.52 -5.19
C ALA A 53 8.51 21.54 -5.68
N ILE A 54 8.64 20.36 -5.05
CA ILE A 54 9.57 19.30 -5.48
C ILE A 54 9.14 18.72 -6.84
N MET A 55 7.85 18.37 -6.96
CA MET A 55 7.30 17.80 -8.20
C MET A 55 7.38 18.77 -9.39
N ASP A 56 7.14 20.06 -9.18
CA ASP A 56 7.25 21.10 -10.22
C ASP A 56 8.68 21.22 -10.77
N ARG A 57 9.70 20.82 -9.98
CA ARG A 57 11.11 20.75 -10.42
C ARG A 57 11.47 19.43 -11.10
N GLY A 58 10.53 18.50 -11.22
CA GLY A 58 10.78 17.15 -11.75
C GLY A 58 11.57 16.25 -10.79
N GLU A 59 11.67 16.64 -9.51
CA GLU A 59 12.37 15.87 -8.49
C GLU A 59 11.45 14.84 -7.83
N LEU A 60 12.04 13.78 -7.27
CA LEU A 60 11.30 12.77 -6.51
C LEU A 60 10.96 13.29 -5.11
N VAL A 61 9.73 13.05 -4.68
CA VAL A 61 9.30 13.36 -3.31
C VAL A 61 10.07 12.47 -2.32
N GLY A 62 10.79 13.10 -1.40
CA GLY A 62 11.61 12.44 -0.39
C GLY A 62 10.81 11.68 0.67
N ASP A 63 11.51 10.82 1.40
CA ASP A 63 10.93 10.00 2.48
C ASP A 63 10.28 10.85 3.58
N ASP A 64 10.90 11.98 3.95
CA ASP A 64 10.41 12.89 4.98
C ASP A 64 9.02 13.45 4.64
N VAL A 65 8.82 13.89 3.40
CA VAL A 65 7.54 14.39 2.90
C VAL A 65 6.52 13.25 2.85
N MET A 66 6.89 12.09 2.32
CA MET A 66 6.00 10.93 2.24
C MET A 66 5.53 10.45 3.62
N ILE A 67 6.44 10.39 4.60
CA ILE A 67 6.14 10.02 6.00
C ILE A 67 5.16 11.02 6.60
N GLY A 68 5.38 12.32 6.39
CA GLY A 68 4.50 13.38 6.88
C GLY A 68 3.07 13.24 6.34
N ILE A 69 2.93 13.06 5.02
CA ILE A 69 1.63 12.90 4.36
C ILE A 69 0.89 11.66 4.88
N VAL A 70 1.57 10.53 5.03
CA VAL A 70 0.96 9.30 5.53
C VAL A 70 0.52 9.46 6.98
N ARG A 71 1.35 10.07 7.84
CA ARG A 71 1.01 10.33 9.24
C ARG A 71 -0.27 11.17 9.35
N GLU A 72 -0.30 12.31 8.67
CA GLU A 72 -1.46 13.21 8.68
C GLU A 72 -2.74 12.50 8.21
N ARG A 73 -2.64 11.69 7.16
CA ARG A 73 -3.79 10.95 6.63
C ARG A 73 -4.31 9.88 7.60
N LEU A 74 -3.41 9.16 8.27
CA LEU A 74 -3.77 8.10 9.20
C LEU A 74 -4.27 8.65 10.55
N ASP A 75 -4.02 9.91 10.87
CA ASP A 75 -4.57 10.59 12.06
C ASP A 75 -6.02 11.07 11.88
N ARG A 76 -6.57 10.99 10.66
CA ARG A 76 -7.95 11.38 10.39
C ARG A 76 -8.94 10.41 11.05
N PRO A 77 -10.12 10.88 11.51
CA PRO A 77 -11.08 10.05 12.24
C PRO A 77 -11.54 8.78 11.51
N ASP A 78 -11.63 8.82 10.17
CA ASP A 78 -12.06 7.69 9.35
C ASP A 78 -11.06 6.52 9.34
N ALA A 79 -9.77 6.81 9.56
CA ALA A 79 -8.70 5.80 9.59
C ALA A 79 -8.49 5.18 10.98
N LEU A 80 -9.09 5.75 12.04
CA LEU A 80 -8.95 5.24 13.41
C LEU A 80 -9.60 3.86 13.60
N ALA A 81 -10.65 3.56 12.83
CA ALA A 81 -11.33 2.26 12.84
C ALA A 81 -10.60 1.18 12.02
N GLY A 82 -9.55 1.56 11.29
CA GLY A 82 -8.81 0.69 10.37
C GLY A 82 -8.54 1.40 9.04
N PHE A 83 -7.65 0.83 8.24
CA PHE A 83 -7.34 1.33 6.91
C PHE A 83 -6.70 0.24 6.03
N VAL A 84 -6.71 0.46 4.72
CA VAL A 84 -5.88 -0.29 3.76
C VAL A 84 -4.90 0.66 3.09
N LEU A 85 -3.62 0.55 3.42
CA LEU A 85 -2.55 1.37 2.88
C LEU A 85 -1.87 0.68 1.69
N GLU A 86 -1.72 1.41 0.59
CA GLU A 86 -0.92 0.96 -0.56
C GLU A 86 0.09 2.01 -1.01
N GLY A 87 1.18 1.53 -1.61
CA GLY A 87 2.23 2.39 -2.14
C GLY A 87 3.14 3.00 -1.08
N PHE A 88 3.07 2.53 0.17
CA PHE A 88 3.94 2.82 1.32
C PHE A 88 3.99 1.59 2.25
N PRO A 89 5.13 1.28 2.88
CA PRO A 89 6.46 1.87 2.66
C PRO A 89 7.11 1.38 1.35
N ARG A 90 8.03 2.17 0.80
CA ARG A 90 8.89 1.83 -0.36
C ARG A 90 10.37 1.78 -0.01
N THR A 91 10.75 2.28 1.16
CA THR A 91 12.13 2.29 1.67
C THR A 91 12.16 1.76 3.10
N VAL A 92 13.34 1.37 3.59
CA VAL A 92 13.52 0.95 4.98
C VAL A 92 13.24 2.10 5.95
N ALA A 93 13.62 3.33 5.60
CA ALA A 93 13.35 4.51 6.43
C ALA A 93 11.85 4.77 6.57
N GLN A 94 11.07 4.60 5.48
CA GLN A 94 9.61 4.67 5.53
C GLN A 94 9.01 3.57 6.40
N ALA A 95 9.57 2.35 6.35
CA ALA A 95 9.12 1.23 7.19
C ALA A 95 9.36 1.51 8.69
N SER A 96 10.55 1.98 9.07
CA SER A 96 10.83 2.38 10.46
C SER A 96 9.94 3.53 10.94
N ALA A 97 9.63 4.49 10.07
CA ALA A 97 8.72 5.56 10.40
C ALA A 97 7.28 5.06 10.56
N LEU A 98 6.87 4.07 9.76
CA LEU A 98 5.57 3.42 9.89
C LEU A 98 5.41 2.70 11.23
N ASP A 99 6.45 1.99 11.70
CA ASP A 99 6.45 1.38 13.03
C ASP A 99 6.13 2.42 14.11
N THR A 100 6.71 3.62 13.98
CA THR A 100 6.46 4.73 14.90
C THR A 100 5.04 5.33 14.74
N ILE A 101 4.49 5.35 13.53
CA ILE A 101 3.10 5.81 13.29
C ILE A 101 2.08 4.83 13.87
N MET A 102 2.42 3.53 13.86
CA MET A 102 1.57 2.45 14.35
C MET A 102 1.65 2.22 15.85
N ASP A 103 2.57 2.88 16.56
CA ASP A 103 2.68 2.76 18.01
C ASP A 103 1.37 3.18 18.69
N GLY A 104 0.91 2.37 19.65
CA GLY A 104 -0.39 2.54 20.31
C GLY A 104 -1.64 2.26 19.44
N ARG A 105 -1.49 1.83 18.17
CA ARG A 105 -2.62 1.45 17.29
C ARG A 105 -2.86 -0.06 17.30
N ALA A 106 -3.99 -0.47 16.70
CA ALA A 106 -4.28 -1.88 16.46
C ALA A 106 -3.25 -2.55 15.54
N PRO A 107 -3.08 -3.89 15.59
CA PRO A 107 -2.08 -4.61 14.82
C PRO A 107 -2.13 -4.31 13.32
N LEU A 108 -0.94 -4.21 12.72
CA LEU A 108 -0.73 -4.04 11.30
C LEU A 108 -0.49 -5.38 10.62
N ILE A 109 -1.28 -5.68 9.60
CA ILE A 109 -1.10 -6.85 8.73
C ILE A 109 -0.46 -6.38 7.43
N VAL A 110 0.57 -7.08 6.96
CA VAL A 110 1.23 -6.81 5.69
C VAL A 110 0.95 -7.97 4.74
N VAL A 111 0.37 -7.66 3.59
CA VAL A 111 0.10 -8.62 2.51
C VAL A 111 1.01 -8.30 1.34
N ASP A 112 1.90 -9.24 1.02
CA ASP A 112 2.74 -9.16 -0.18
C ASP A 112 2.09 -9.93 -1.33
N ILE A 113 1.75 -9.22 -2.40
CA ILE A 113 1.14 -9.82 -3.59
C ILE A 113 2.25 -10.25 -4.56
N VAL A 114 2.54 -11.55 -4.54
CA VAL A 114 3.50 -12.17 -5.45
C VAL A 114 2.82 -12.54 -6.76
N VAL A 115 3.36 -12.07 -7.88
CA VAL A 115 2.87 -12.37 -9.24
C VAL A 115 4.06 -12.69 -10.13
N PRO A 116 3.98 -13.73 -10.98
CA PRO A 116 5.04 -14.04 -11.94
C PRO A 116 5.36 -12.86 -12.85
N GLU A 117 6.65 -12.65 -13.15
CA GLU A 117 7.11 -11.52 -13.96
C GLU A 117 6.45 -11.44 -15.33
N ALA A 118 6.30 -12.57 -16.03
CA ALA A 118 5.64 -12.62 -17.33
C ALA A 118 4.20 -12.07 -17.29
N GLU A 119 3.47 -12.33 -16.21
CA GLU A 119 2.12 -11.82 -16.00
C GLU A 119 2.13 -10.32 -15.64
N LEU A 120 3.13 -9.86 -14.87
CA LEU A 120 3.32 -8.44 -14.60
C LEU A 120 3.57 -7.65 -15.89
N VAL A 121 4.47 -8.14 -16.75
CA VAL A 121 4.78 -7.52 -18.05
C VAL A 121 3.53 -7.48 -18.92
N ARG A 122 2.81 -8.60 -19.04
CA ARG A 122 1.55 -8.67 -19.81
C ARG A 122 0.53 -7.63 -19.33
N ARG A 123 0.28 -7.56 -18.01
CA ARG A 123 -0.67 -6.62 -17.41
C ARG A 123 -0.27 -5.16 -17.59
N LEU A 124 1.02 -4.86 -17.47
CA LEU A 124 1.53 -3.51 -17.64
C LEU A 124 1.46 -3.07 -19.11
N ALA A 125 1.76 -3.97 -20.05
CA ALA A 125 1.70 -3.70 -21.48
C ALA A 125 0.29 -3.41 -21.99
N SER A 126 -0.73 -4.05 -21.40
CA SER A 126 -2.14 -3.85 -21.76
C SER A 126 -2.84 -2.78 -20.92
N ARG A 127 -2.12 -2.08 -20.04
CA ARG A 127 -2.74 -1.13 -19.11
C ARG A 127 -3.20 0.13 -19.84
N MET A 128 -4.50 0.37 -19.82
CA MET A 128 -5.10 1.62 -20.28
C MET A 128 -5.67 2.40 -19.09
N ILE A 129 -5.49 3.72 -19.10
CA ILE A 129 -6.01 4.64 -18.09
C ILE A 129 -6.86 5.68 -18.83
N CYS A 130 -8.10 5.89 -18.39
CA CYS A 130 -8.93 6.95 -18.91
C CYS A 130 -8.32 8.32 -18.55
N GLU A 131 -8.08 9.17 -19.53
CA GLU A 131 -7.50 10.50 -19.30
C GLU A 131 -8.44 11.41 -18.50
N ASP A 132 -9.75 11.30 -18.71
CA ASP A 132 -10.75 12.16 -18.06
C ASP A 132 -10.96 11.83 -16.58
N CYS A 133 -10.98 10.55 -16.22
CA CYS A 133 -11.33 10.10 -14.87
C CYS A 133 -10.24 9.32 -14.13
N GLY A 134 -9.12 9.01 -14.79
CA GLY A 134 -8.00 8.27 -14.19
C GLY A 134 -8.28 6.80 -13.89
N ALA A 135 -9.45 6.27 -14.28
CA ALA A 135 -9.80 4.87 -14.05
C ALA A 135 -8.99 3.95 -14.97
N ASN A 136 -8.52 2.82 -14.43
CA ASN A 136 -7.94 1.77 -15.27
C ASN A 136 -9.06 1.09 -16.07
N ALA A 137 -8.85 0.86 -17.36
CA ALA A 137 -9.78 0.08 -18.17
C ALA A 137 -9.95 -1.32 -17.56
N ALA A 138 -11.17 -1.85 -17.61
CA ALA A 138 -11.41 -3.23 -17.26
C ALA A 138 -10.64 -4.11 -18.26
N MET A 139 -9.73 -4.94 -17.75
CA MET A 139 -9.10 -5.97 -18.57
C MET A 139 -10.19 -6.93 -19.04
N GLU A 140 -10.48 -6.94 -20.33
CA GLU A 140 -11.25 -8.01 -20.92
C GLU A 140 -10.42 -9.28 -20.81
N ASN A 141 -10.95 -10.29 -20.10
CA ASN A 141 -10.27 -11.55 -19.88
C ASN A 141 -10.21 -12.26 -21.24
N PRO A 142 -9.04 -12.41 -21.90
CA PRO A 142 -9.00 -12.95 -23.26
C PRO A 142 -9.43 -14.42 -23.35
N ASP A 143 -9.57 -15.09 -22.21
CA ASP A 143 -9.93 -16.51 -22.13
C ASP A 143 -11.40 -16.77 -21.76
N GLY A 144 -12.24 -15.75 -21.52
CA GLY A 144 -13.66 -15.94 -21.22
C GLY A 144 -13.97 -16.81 -19.99
N ALA A 145 -12.95 -17.24 -19.23
CA ALA A 145 -13.15 -17.99 -18.01
C ALA A 145 -13.74 -17.06 -16.96
N ALA A 146 -14.94 -17.41 -16.52
CA ALA A 146 -15.60 -16.81 -15.38
C ALA A 146 -14.58 -16.62 -14.26
N ALA A 147 -14.60 -15.45 -13.62
CA ALA A 147 -13.83 -15.22 -12.41
C ALA A 147 -14.01 -16.44 -11.49
N ASP A 148 -12.94 -17.20 -11.29
CA ASP A 148 -12.93 -18.25 -10.28
C ASP A 148 -13.40 -17.58 -9.00
N SER A 149 -14.64 -17.90 -8.63
CA SER A 149 -15.18 -17.53 -7.35
C SER A 149 -14.20 -18.08 -6.35
N VAL A 150 -13.46 -17.21 -5.69
CA VAL A 150 -12.76 -17.56 -4.46
C VAL A 150 -13.87 -17.86 -3.46
N VAL A 151 -14.37 -19.10 -3.50
CA VAL A 151 -15.19 -19.67 -2.46
C VAL A 151 -14.25 -19.81 -1.29
N MET A 152 -14.37 -18.91 -0.31
CA MET A 152 -13.79 -19.13 1.01
C MET A 152 -14.34 -20.47 1.50
N PRO A 153 -13.52 -21.52 1.69
CA PRO A 153 -14.03 -22.75 2.26
C PRO A 153 -14.55 -22.42 3.66
N ALA A 154 -15.75 -22.93 3.98
CA ALA A 154 -16.25 -22.89 5.34
C ALA A 154 -15.19 -23.47 6.27
N ALA A 155 -14.92 -22.78 7.38
CA ALA A 155 -13.87 -23.12 8.33
C ALA A 155 -13.97 -24.59 8.75
N SER A 156 -13.14 -25.43 8.14
CA SER A 156 -12.89 -26.80 8.58
C SER A 156 -11.91 -26.73 9.74
N ALA A 157 -12.25 -27.37 10.85
CA ALA A 157 -11.48 -27.42 12.09
C ALA A 157 -10.23 -28.33 11.97
N ALA A 158 -9.35 -28.02 11.01
CA ALA A 158 -8.00 -28.54 10.96
C ALA A 158 -7.06 -27.46 11.51
N ALA A 159 -6.30 -27.81 12.54
CA ALA A 159 -5.32 -26.93 13.17
C ALA A 159 -4.35 -26.38 12.10
N PRO A 160 -4.05 -25.07 12.10
CA PRO A 160 -3.12 -24.53 11.12
C PRO A 160 -1.73 -25.13 11.37
N GLU A 161 -1.14 -25.72 10.32
CA GLU A 161 0.29 -25.96 10.28
C GLU A 161 0.99 -24.64 10.60
N THR A 162 1.86 -24.68 11.61
CA THR A 162 2.61 -23.53 12.08
C THR A 162 3.43 -22.95 10.92
N VAL A 163 2.98 -21.82 10.39
CA VAL A 163 3.85 -20.94 9.60
C VAL A 163 4.99 -20.56 10.52
N ALA A 164 6.20 -21.03 10.19
CA ALA A 164 7.38 -20.74 10.97
C ALA A 164 7.49 -19.22 11.18
N ALA A 165 7.60 -18.82 12.44
CA ALA A 165 7.85 -17.44 12.80
C ALA A 165 9.11 -16.97 12.05
N VAL A 166 8.97 -15.91 11.25
CA VAL A 166 10.11 -15.21 10.69
C VAL A 166 10.90 -14.66 11.90
N PRO A 167 12.15 -15.11 12.13
CA PRO A 167 12.89 -14.69 13.31
C PRO A 167 13.14 -13.18 13.26
N PRO A 168 13.16 -12.48 14.41
CA PRO A 168 13.46 -11.06 14.46
C PRO A 168 14.85 -10.82 13.88
N VAL A 169 14.93 -9.97 12.84
CA VAL A 169 16.20 -9.55 12.24
C VAL A 169 17.00 -8.78 13.30
N ARG A 170 18.09 -9.37 13.79
CA ARG A 170 19.07 -8.68 14.65
C ARG A 170 19.95 -7.81 13.78
N TRP A 171 19.75 -6.50 13.84
CA TRP A 171 20.63 -5.52 13.21
C TRP A 171 21.83 -5.24 14.12
N SER A 172 23.02 -5.72 13.73
CA SER A 172 24.27 -5.31 14.39
C SER A 172 24.63 -3.89 13.96
N SER A 173 24.74 -2.98 14.93
CA SER A 173 25.29 -1.64 14.72
C SER A 173 26.76 -1.75 14.27
N GLY A 174 26.99 -1.63 12.96
CA GLY A 174 28.33 -1.50 12.39
C GLY A 174 28.90 -0.12 12.70
N ALA A 175 29.69 -0.04 13.77
CA ALA A 175 30.46 1.13 14.12
C ALA A 175 31.53 1.47 13.06
N ALA A 176 31.67 2.77 12.83
CA ALA A 176 32.79 3.53 12.27
C ALA A 176 34.11 2.80 11.92
N LYS A 177 34.62 3.10 10.71
CA LYS A 177 36.04 3.25 10.28
C LYS A 177 36.04 3.41 8.74
N ARG A 178 36.85 4.20 8.05
CA ARG A 178 37.84 5.26 8.32
C ARG A 178 38.30 5.73 6.91
N ARG A 179 38.57 7.03 6.78
CA ARG A 179 39.29 7.76 5.71
C ARG A 179 38.58 7.99 4.39
#